data_AF-A0A537IEZ7-F1
#
_entry.id   AF-A0A537IEZ7-F1
#
_cell.length_a   1.000
_cell.length_b   1.000
_cell.length_c   1.000
_cell.angle_alpha   90.00
_cell.angle_beta   90.00
_cell.angle_gamma   90.00
#
_symmetry.space_group_name_H-M   'P 1'
#
loop_
_entity.id
_entity.type
_entity.pdbx_description
1 polymer ?
#
loop_
_entity_poly.entity_id
_entity_poly.type
_entity_poly.pdbx_seq_one_letter_code
_entity_poly.pdbx_strand_id
1 'polypeptide(L)'
;MTFQKEDLEGTHYDWSDDKQNLFTGRPSRRSFDRFNGNQVLFLINFYGSLSENFTIREGKSIEKGIYSDLPLEAKSEISVFNWIKNMAFLPG
;
A
#
# COMPACT_ATOMS: atom_id res chain seq x y z
N MET A 1 10.04 10.50 -3.80
CA MET A 1 10.23 10.29 -2.35
C MET A 1 9.94 8.83 -2.03
N THR A 2 10.62 8.22 -1.06
CA THR A 2 10.37 6.84 -0.65
C THR A 2 9.75 6.83 0.74
N PHE A 3 8.55 6.27 0.86
CA PHE A 3 7.87 6.06 2.13
C PHE A 3 8.58 4.93 2.88
N GLN A 4 9.00 5.17 4.11
CA GLN A 4 9.71 4.18 4.92
C GLN A 4 8.78 3.50 5.92
N LYS A 5 9.26 2.41 6.50
CA LYS A 5 8.55 1.73 7.59
C LYS A 5 8.29 2.66 8.76
N GLU A 6 9.20 3.59 9.05
CA GLU A 6 9.05 4.57 10.13
C GLU A 6 7.95 5.61 9.85
N ASP A 7 7.54 5.77 8.58
CA ASP A 7 6.46 6.66 8.21
C ASP A 7 5.06 6.04 8.42
N LEU A 8 4.99 4.70 8.52
CA LEU A 8 3.74 3.98 8.82
C LEU A 8 3.30 4.24 10.25
N GLU A 9 2.00 4.50 10.44
CA GLU A 9 1.40 4.70 11.76
C GLU A 9 0.82 3.41 12.35
N GLY A 10 0.64 2.38 11.53
CA GLY A 10 0.10 1.08 11.94
C GLY A 10 1.05 0.27 12.83
N THR A 11 0.62 -0.02 14.06
CA THR A 11 1.36 -0.88 15.00
C THR A 11 1.00 -2.37 14.90
N HIS A 12 0.02 -2.71 14.06
CA HIS A 12 -0.54 -4.06 13.92
C HIS A 12 0.12 -4.87 12.79
N TYR A 13 1.16 -4.33 12.15
CA TYR A 13 1.79 -4.98 11.02
C TYR A 13 2.69 -6.13 11.43
N ASP A 14 2.51 -7.26 10.75
CA ASP A 14 3.45 -8.36 10.72
C ASP A 14 4.57 -8.02 9.72
N TRP A 15 5.81 -8.02 10.23
CA TRP A 15 7.02 -7.69 9.49
C TRP A 15 7.86 -8.92 9.13
N SER A 16 7.31 -10.12 9.23
CA SER A 16 8.01 -11.38 8.96
C SER A 16 8.86 -11.30 7.68
N ASP A 17 10.18 -11.44 7.85
CA ASP A 17 11.23 -11.15 6.85
C ASP A 17 11.23 -12.10 5.64
N ASP A 18 10.58 -13.27 5.74
CA ASP A 18 10.61 -14.32 4.71
C ASP A 18 10.09 -13.90 3.33
N LYS A 19 9.43 -12.74 3.21
CA LYS A 19 8.73 -12.33 1.98
C LYS A 19 9.19 -10.99 1.40
N GLN A 20 10.17 -10.29 1.97
CA GLN A 20 10.58 -8.96 1.48
C GLN A 20 10.96 -8.97 -0.02
N ASN A 21 11.68 -10.00 -0.48
CA ASN A 21 12.09 -10.10 -1.88
C ASN A 21 10.94 -10.41 -2.86
N LEU A 22 9.78 -10.84 -2.36
CA LEU A 22 8.63 -11.20 -3.20
C LEU A 22 7.84 -9.97 -3.66
N PHE A 23 7.96 -8.84 -2.96
CA PHE A 23 7.21 -7.61 -3.21
C PHE A 23 8.06 -6.59 -3.96
N THR A 24 8.64 -7.02 -5.07
CA THR A 24 9.43 -6.17 -5.97
C THR A 24 8.77 -6.12 -7.36
N GLY A 25 8.97 -5.02 -8.09
CA GLY A 25 8.40 -4.83 -9.42
C GLY A 25 6.98 -4.26 -9.42
N ARG A 26 6.04 -4.94 -10.09
CA ARG A 26 4.65 -4.47 -10.27
C ARG A 26 3.67 -5.25 -9.39
N PRO A 27 2.59 -4.62 -8.86
CA PRO A 27 1.48 -5.31 -8.22
C PRO A 27 0.94 -6.42 -9.13
N SER A 28 0.73 -7.59 -8.55
CA SER A 28 0.37 -8.80 -9.30
C SER A 28 -0.95 -9.39 -8.82
N ARG A 29 -1.30 -10.59 -9.30
CA ARG A 29 -2.47 -11.34 -8.82
C ARG A 29 -2.20 -12.08 -7.50
N ARG A 30 -1.07 -11.82 -6.84
CA ARG A 30 -0.78 -12.35 -5.50
C ARG A 30 -1.83 -11.85 -4.51
N SER A 31 -2.16 -12.70 -3.55
CA SER A 31 -3.02 -12.33 -2.44
C SER A 31 -2.41 -11.18 -1.66
N PHE A 32 -3.23 -10.20 -1.33
CA PHE A 32 -2.84 -9.07 -0.49
C PHE A 32 -3.33 -9.30 0.93
N ASP A 33 -2.45 -9.04 1.87
CA ASP A 33 -2.70 -9.06 3.30
C ASP A 33 -2.44 -7.66 3.87
N ARG A 34 -3.52 -7.03 4.33
CA ARG A 34 -3.46 -5.69 4.95
C ARG A 34 -2.72 -5.67 6.27
N PHE A 35 -2.52 -6.82 6.92
CA PHE A 35 -1.74 -6.94 8.15
C PHE A 35 -0.25 -7.18 7.85
N ASN A 36 0.13 -7.42 6.59
CA ASN A 36 1.52 -7.55 6.22
C ASN A 36 2.13 -6.18 5.90
N GLY A 37 2.99 -5.69 6.80
CA GLY A 37 3.62 -4.37 6.67
C GLY A 37 4.45 -4.22 5.39
N ASN A 38 5.10 -5.31 4.94
CA ASN A 38 5.89 -5.31 3.72
C ASN A 38 5.02 -5.12 2.46
N GLN A 39 3.83 -5.75 2.41
CA GLN A 39 2.91 -5.58 1.28
C GLN A 39 2.27 -4.20 1.24
N VAL A 40 1.86 -3.67 2.40
CA VAL A 40 1.30 -2.31 2.52
C VAL A 40 2.35 -1.29 2.06
N LEU A 41 3.57 -1.39 2.58
CA LEU A 41 4.68 -0.49 2.23
C LEU A 41 5.03 -0.57 0.74
N PHE A 42 5.02 -1.77 0.16
CA PHE A 42 5.25 -1.96 -1.27
C PHE A 42 4.20 -1.24 -2.12
N LEU A 43 2.90 -1.39 -1.80
CA LEU A 43 1.85 -0.74 -2.58
C LEU A 43 1.88 0.78 -2.47
N ILE A 44 2.13 1.32 -1.28
CA ILE A 44 2.26 2.76 -1.05
C ILE A 44 3.44 3.33 -1.85
N ASN A 45 4.61 2.69 -1.77
CA ASN A 45 5.79 3.11 -2.53
C ASN A 45 5.61 2.93 -4.04
N PHE A 46 4.93 1.88 -4.48
CA PHE A 46 4.63 1.68 -5.88
C PHE A 46 3.70 2.78 -6.41
N TYR A 47 2.66 3.15 -5.66
CA TYR A 47 1.83 4.31 -5.99
C TYR A 47 2.66 5.60 -6.03
N GLY A 48 3.50 5.84 -5.02
CA GLY A 48 4.37 7.00 -4.97
C GLY A 48 5.38 7.07 -6.12
N SER A 49 5.81 5.94 -6.67
CA SER A 49 6.67 5.89 -7.86
C SER A 49 5.95 6.33 -9.15
N LEU A 50 4.62 6.30 -9.15
CA LEU A 50 3.78 6.69 -10.29
C LEU A 50 3.18 8.09 -10.13
N SER A 51 3.25 8.69 -8.94
CA SER A 51 2.78 10.04 -8.65
C SER A 51 3.96 11.00 -8.51
N GLU A 52 4.01 12.02 -9.38
CA GLU A 52 5.12 12.99 -9.40
C GLU A 52 5.23 13.81 -8.10
N ASN A 53 4.14 13.96 -7.35
CA ASN A 53 4.07 14.79 -6.14
C ASN A 53 3.80 13.99 -4.86
N PHE A 54 4.14 12.70 -4.84
CA PHE A 54 3.87 11.85 -3.68
C PHE A 54 4.50 12.37 -2.38
N THR A 55 3.66 12.60 -1.38
CA THR A 55 4.00 13.09 -0.05
C THR A 55 3.80 12.03 1.04
N ILE A 56 4.46 12.19 2.19
CA ILE A 56 4.22 11.37 3.39
C ILE A 56 2.73 11.40 3.78
N ARG A 57 2.08 12.56 3.67
CA ARG A 57 0.66 12.72 4.01
C ARG A 57 -0.22 11.84 3.12
N GLU A 58 0.04 11.78 1.82
CA GLU A 58 -0.67 10.87 0.91
C GLU A 58 -0.39 9.41 1.25
N GLY A 59 0.87 9.05 1.56
CA GLY A 59 1.22 7.70 2.02
C GLY A 59 0.41 7.25 3.24
N LYS A 60 0.30 8.13 4.26
CA LYS A 60 -0.52 7.89 5.46
C LYS A 60 -2.02 7.82 5.16
N SER A 61 -2.51 8.65 4.25
CA SER A 61 -3.92 8.57 3.80
C SER A 61 -4.22 7.24 3.12
N ILE A 62 -3.32 6.75 2.28
CA ILE A 62 -3.44 5.45 1.61
C ILE A 62 -3.37 4.32 2.65
N GLU A 63 -2.41 4.35 3.57
CA GLU A 63 -2.28 3.38 4.67
C GLU A 63 -3.59 3.25 5.46
N LYS A 64 -4.13 4.40 5.91
CA LYS A 64 -5.39 4.44 6.67
C LYS A 64 -6.55 3.87 5.87
N GLY A 65 -6.62 4.19 4.57
CA GLY A 65 -7.63 3.64 3.67
C GLY A 65 -7.52 2.12 3.52
N ILE A 66 -6.30 1.59 3.31
CA ILE A 66 -6.07 0.13 3.23
C ILE A 66 -6.51 -0.56 4.52
N TYR A 67 -6.27 0.05 5.67
CA TYR A 67 -6.66 -0.52 6.95
C TYR A 67 -8.18 -0.49 7.19
N SER A 68 -8.82 0.64 6.90
CA SER A 68 -10.19 0.93 7.36
C SER A 68 -11.24 0.68 6.28
N ASP A 69 -10.93 1.02 5.04
CA ASP A 69 -11.90 1.18 3.95
C ASP A 69 -11.67 0.20 2.78
N LEU A 70 -10.67 -0.67 2.89
CA LEU A 70 -10.37 -1.64 1.84
C LEU A 70 -11.54 -2.62 1.64
N PRO A 71 -12.11 -2.68 0.44
CA PRO A 71 -13.24 -3.56 0.17
C PRO A 71 -12.82 -5.04 0.29
N LEU A 72 -13.70 -5.86 0.85
CA LEU A 72 -13.48 -7.31 1.03
C LEU A 72 -13.23 -8.06 -0.30
N GLU A 73 -13.63 -7.45 -1.41
CA GLU A 73 -13.44 -7.96 -2.77
C GLU A 73 -12.01 -7.73 -3.29
N ALA A 74 -11.28 -6.75 -2.74
CA ALA A 74 -9.90 -6.45 -3.11
C ALA A 74 -8.93 -7.42 -2.43
N LYS A 75 -8.93 -8.67 -2.91
CA LYS A 75 -8.12 -9.77 -2.35
C LYS A 75 -6.70 -9.86 -2.92
N SER A 76 -6.39 -9.11 -3.98
CA SER A 76 -5.10 -9.20 -4.68
C SER A 76 -4.39 -7.86 -4.75
N GLU A 77 -3.05 -7.87 -4.82
CA GLU A 77 -2.24 -6.64 -4.89
C GLU A 77 -2.72 -5.71 -6.01
N ILE A 78 -3.06 -6.25 -7.18
CA ILE A 78 -3.55 -5.44 -8.31
C ILE A 78 -4.94 -4.85 -8.06
N SER A 79 -5.83 -5.59 -7.40
CA SER A 79 -7.17 -5.08 -7.04
C SER A 79 -7.06 -3.96 -6.02
N VAL A 80 -6.21 -4.15 -5.01
CA VAL A 80 -5.94 -3.14 -3.97
C VAL A 80 -5.28 -1.92 -4.58
N PHE A 81 -4.30 -2.10 -5.46
CA PHE A 81 -3.65 -1.00 -6.17
C PHE A 81 -4.63 -0.20 -7.03
N ASN A 82 -5.51 -0.86 -7.80
CA ASN A 82 -6.54 -0.18 -8.57
C ASN A 82 -7.51 0.59 -7.67
N TRP A 83 -7.85 0.05 -6.51
CA TRP A 83 -8.66 0.74 -5.50
C TRP A 83 -7.95 1.97 -4.94
N ILE A 84 -6.67 1.86 -4.57
CA ILE A 84 -5.84 3.00 -4.12
C ILE A 84 -5.83 4.09 -5.17
N LYS A 85 -5.63 3.73 -6.45
CA LYS A 85 -5.69 4.70 -7.55
C LYS A 85 -7.04 5.41 -7.60
N ASN A 86 -8.15 4.68 -7.54
CA ASN A 86 -9.48 5.29 -7.57
C ASN A 86 -9.75 6.19 -6.36
N MET A 87 -9.27 5.80 -5.18
CA MET A 87 -9.40 6.59 -3.95
C MET A 87 -8.57 7.88 -4.01
N ALA A 88 -7.31 7.78 -4.43
CA ALA A 88 -6.38 8.91 -4.45
C ALA A 88 -6.60 9.87 -5.64
N PHE A 89 -7.26 9.41 -6.72
CA PHE A 89 -7.65 10.25 -7.86
C PHE A 89 -8.98 10.98 -7.67
N LEU A 90 -9.67 10.85 -6.52
CA LEU A 90 -10.80 11.71 -6.21
C LEU A 90 -10.26 12.98 -5.53
N PRO A 91 -10.13 14.12 -6.25
CA PRO A 91 -9.92 15.39 -5.58
C PRO A 91 -11.20 15.70 -4.80
N GLY A 92 -11.08 15.72 -3.48
CA GLY A 92 -12.03 16.43 -2.62
C GLY A 92 -11.81 17.93 -2.75
#